data_AF-A0A6P0T7I8-F1
#
_entry.id   AF-A0A6P0T7I8-F1
#
_cell.length_a   1.000
_cell.length_b   1.000
_cell.length_c   1.000
_cell.angle_alpha   90.00
_cell.angle_beta   90.00
_cell.angle_gamma   90.00
#
_symmetry.space_group_name_H-M   'P 1'
#
loop_
_entity.id
_entity.type
_entity.pdbx_description
1 polymer ?
#
loop_
_entity_poly.entity_id
_entity_poly.type
_entity_poly.pdbx_seq_one_letter_code
_entity_poly.pdbx_strand_id
1 'polypeptide(L)'
;PYDSMLEASFAKRWESQKTEWVLEREVDLIPIPGSVMVPDFRIVHPDGRNFLLEIIGYWRPEYLRKKFAQVRKAECDNLILAISERLNLDKAGVTVKNLPAQVVWFKDKLSPKAVLELLE
;
A
#
# COMPACT_ATOMS: atom_id res chain seq x y z
N PRO A 1 17.45 1.05 1.89
CA PRO A 1 17.13 2.35 2.50
C PRO A 1 15.67 2.71 2.23
N TYR A 2 14.80 2.79 3.25
CA TYR A 2 13.38 3.12 3.09
C TYR A 2 13.16 4.60 2.73
N ASP A 3 12.08 4.89 2.00
CA ASP A 3 11.75 6.25 1.56
C ASP A 3 11.07 7.04 2.68
N SER A 4 10.52 6.34 3.67
CA SER A 4 9.98 6.94 4.89
C SER A 4 10.24 6.15 6.18
N MET A 5 10.15 6.87 7.30
CA MET A 5 10.16 6.26 8.64
C MET A 5 8.96 5.33 8.88
N LEU A 6 7.85 5.53 8.15
CA LEU A 6 6.67 4.68 8.25
C LEU A 6 6.93 3.30 7.66
N GLU A 7 7.48 3.24 6.44
CA GLU A 7 7.89 1.99 5.78
C GLU A 7 8.91 1.23 6.63
N ALA A 8 9.97 1.91 7.08
CA ALA A 8 11.01 1.30 7.90
C ALA A 8 10.44 0.70 9.19
N SER A 9 9.54 1.45 9.83
CA SER A 9 8.89 1.00 11.07
C SER A 9 7.89 -0.13 10.83
N PHE A 10 7.24 -0.17 9.67
CA PHE A 10 6.33 -1.24 9.30
C PHE A 10 7.09 -2.53 9.01
N ALA A 11 8.13 -2.47 8.18
CA ALA A 11 8.97 -3.62 7.87
C ALA A 11 9.57 -4.25 9.13
N LYS A 12 10.12 -3.44 10.04
CA LYS A 12 10.63 -3.92 11.33
C LYS A 12 9.56 -4.62 12.20
N ARG A 13 8.29 -4.21 12.12
CA ARG A 13 7.19 -4.86 12.85
C ARG A 13 6.72 -6.14 12.15
N TRP A 14 6.87 -6.22 10.83
CA TRP A 14 6.56 -7.41 10.07
C TRP A 14 7.45 -8.58 10.49
N GLU A 15 8.74 -8.33 10.71
CA GLU A 15 9.73 -9.33 11.18
C GLU A 15 9.32 -10.02 12.49
N SER A 16 8.51 -9.36 13.34
CA SER A 16 8.06 -9.95 14.61
C SER A 16 6.74 -10.72 14.48
N GLN A 17 6.15 -10.83 13.29
CA GLN A 17 4.91 -11.58 13.09
C GLN A 17 5.22 -13.07 12.89
N LYS A 18 4.36 -13.93 13.46
CA LYS A 18 4.40 -15.36 13.19
C LYS A 18 3.47 -15.66 12.02
N THR A 19 4.00 -15.55 10.80
CA THR A 19 3.25 -15.74 9.56
C THR A 19 4.14 -16.33 8.47
N GLU A 20 3.55 -17.05 7.51
CA GLU A 20 4.24 -17.54 6.32
C GLU A 20 4.38 -16.44 5.25
N TRP A 21 3.65 -15.33 5.39
CA TRP A 21 3.72 -14.19 4.48
C TRP A 21 5.04 -13.42 4.65
N VAL A 22 5.82 -13.36 3.56
CA VAL A 22 7.10 -12.65 3.52
C VAL A 22 6.89 -11.25 2.96
N LEU A 23 7.38 -10.24 3.67
CA LEU A 23 7.38 -8.85 3.21
C LEU A 23 8.68 -8.56 2.45
N GLU A 24 8.55 -8.28 1.17
CA GLU A 24 9.65 -7.94 0.27
C GLU A 24 9.57 -6.46 -0.10
N ARG A 25 10.73 -5.82 -0.19
CA ARG A 25 10.84 -4.42 -0.62
C ARG A 25 11.11 -4.27 -2.10
N GLU A 26 11.75 -5.26 -2.74
CA GLU A 26 11.96 -5.22 -4.18
C GLU A 26 10.63 -5.52 -4.88
N VAL A 27 9.98 -4.45 -5.34
CA VAL A 27 8.68 -4.52 -5.99
C VAL A 27 8.84 -4.31 -7.48
N ASP A 28 8.18 -5.16 -8.27
CA ASP A 28 8.09 -4.97 -9.71
C ASP A 28 7.34 -3.67 -10.02
N LEU A 29 7.82 -2.93 -11.02
CA LEU A 29 7.12 -1.75 -11.52
C LEU A 29 5.81 -2.18 -12.17
N ILE A 30 4.69 -1.64 -11.71
CA ILE A 30 3.41 -1.87 -12.37
C ILE A 30 3.34 -0.93 -13.58
N PRO A 31 3.34 -1.46 -14.82
CA PRO A 31 3.22 -0.63 -16.00
C PRO A 31 1.82 -0.04 -16.07
N ILE A 32 1.74 1.26 -16.33
CA ILE A 32 0.47 1.95 -16.61
C ILE A 32 0.66 2.80 -17.88
N PRO A 33 -0.38 3.05 -18.68
CA PRO A 33 -0.23 3.85 -19.90
C PRO A 33 0.40 5.23 -19.61
N GLY A 34 1.63 5.43 -20.09
CA GLY A 34 2.39 6.68 -19.95
C GLY A 34 3.05 6.93 -18.58
N SER A 35 3.10 5.95 -17.68
CA SER A 35 3.75 6.07 -16.37
C SER A 35 4.07 4.69 -15.78
N VAL A 36 4.64 4.65 -14.58
CA VAL A 36 4.75 3.42 -13.78
C VAL A 36 4.22 3.69 -12.38
N MET A 37 3.62 2.68 -11.76
CA MET A 37 3.36 2.70 -10.32
C MET A 37 4.39 1.82 -9.63
N VAL A 38 4.99 2.37 -8.56
CA VAL A 38 5.92 1.65 -7.70
C VAL A 38 5.24 1.55 -6.34
N PRO A 39 4.82 0.34 -5.93
CA PRO A 39 4.39 0.09 -4.57
C PRO A 39 5.59 0.11 -3.60
N ASP A 40 5.32 0.23 -2.31
CA ASP A 40 6.37 0.24 -1.28
C ASP A 40 6.87 -1.17 -0.96
N PHE A 41 5.96 -2.16 -1.01
CA PHE A 41 6.24 -3.55 -0.67
C PHE A 41 5.47 -4.54 -1.54
N ARG A 42 5.98 -5.77 -1.62
CA ARG A 42 5.27 -6.98 -2.02
C ARG A 42 5.15 -7.90 -0.81
N ILE A 43 4.00 -8.54 -0.64
CA ILE A 43 3.76 -9.52 0.41
C ILE A 43 3.51 -10.85 -0.30
N VAL A 44 4.39 -11.83 -0.15
CA VAL A 44 4.34 -13.11 -0.86
C VAL A 44 4.06 -14.26 0.09
N HIS A 45 3.25 -15.22 -0.35
CA HIS A 45 3.00 -16.46 0.38
C HIS A 45 3.68 -17.63 -0.35
N PRO A 46 4.16 -18.66 0.38
CA PRO A 46 4.76 -19.85 -0.24
C PRO A 46 3.83 -20.62 -1.19
N ASP A 47 2.51 -20.41 -1.12
CA ASP A 47 1.53 -21.02 -2.03
C ASP A 47 1.39 -20.32 -3.39
N GLY A 48 2.15 -19.23 -3.61
CA GLY A 48 2.16 -18.47 -4.85
C GLY A 48 1.27 -17.22 -4.85
N ARG A 49 0.46 -17.00 -3.80
CA ARG A 49 -0.27 -15.74 -3.65
C ARG A 49 0.69 -14.59 -3.37
N ASN A 50 0.38 -13.42 -3.92
CA ASN A 50 1.11 -12.20 -3.61
C ASN A 50 0.19 -10.98 -3.64
N PHE A 51 0.52 -10.00 -2.81
CA PHE A 51 -0.16 -8.72 -2.74
C PHE A 51 0.86 -7.59 -2.80
N LEU A 52 0.47 -6.48 -3.42
CA LEU A 52 1.25 -5.25 -3.43
C LEU A 52 0.73 -4.35 -2.32
N LEU A 53 1.62 -3.69 -1.58
CA LEU A 53 1.26 -2.78 -0.50
C LEU A 53 1.85 -1.40 -0.77
N GLU A 54 0.99 -0.40 -0.69
CA GLU A 54 1.34 1.02 -0.75
C GLU A 54 0.92 1.71 0.55
N ILE A 55 1.85 2.43 1.19
CA ILE A 55 1.66 3.14 2.45
C ILE A 55 1.56 4.65 2.19
N ILE A 56 0.34 5.16 2.20
CA ILE A 56 0.04 6.58 2.02
C ILE A 56 0.02 7.29 3.38
N GLY A 57 1.19 7.79 3.79
CA GLY A 57 1.39 8.50 5.05
C GLY A 57 1.58 10.02 4.96
N TYR A 58 2.03 10.55 3.82
CA TYR A 58 2.33 11.98 3.63
C TYR A 58 1.37 12.64 2.63
N TRP A 59 1.13 13.94 2.83
CA TRP A 59 0.05 14.67 2.17
C TRP A 59 0.56 15.86 1.37
N ARG A 60 0.37 15.76 0.05
CA ARG A 60 0.06 16.91 -0.81
C ARG A 60 -1.15 16.52 -1.68
N PRO A 61 -2.17 17.38 -1.84
CA PRO A 61 -3.36 17.05 -2.62
C PRO A 61 -3.04 16.51 -4.02
N GLU A 62 -2.04 17.09 -4.68
CA GLU A 62 -1.61 16.72 -6.03
C GLU A 62 -1.00 15.30 -6.06
N TYR A 63 -0.24 14.94 -5.02
CA TYR A 63 0.32 13.61 -4.85
C TYR A 63 -0.79 12.56 -4.71
N LEU A 64 -1.77 12.81 -3.84
CA LEU A 64 -2.90 11.89 -3.63
C LEU A 64 -3.71 11.71 -4.91
N ARG A 65 -4.01 12.79 -5.64
CA ARG A 65 -4.70 12.72 -6.94
C ARG A 65 -3.93 11.86 -7.94
N LYS A 66 -2.61 12.09 -8.07
CA LYS A 66 -1.76 11.32 -8.96
C LYS A 66 -1.76 9.84 -8.57
N LYS A 67 -1.49 9.52 -7.29
CA LYS A 67 -1.41 8.13 -6.82
C LYS A 67 -2.74 7.39 -7.03
N PHE A 68 -3.87 7.98 -6.65
CA PHE A 68 -5.19 7.37 -6.86
C PHE A 68 -5.54 7.20 -8.35
N ALA A 69 -5.07 8.10 -9.23
CA ALA A 69 -5.21 7.92 -10.67
C ALA A 69 -4.34 6.77 -11.20
N GLN A 70 -3.15 6.56 -10.64
CA GLN A 70 -2.30 5.40 -10.98
C GLN A 70 -2.95 4.10 -10.53
N VAL A 71 -3.46 4.04 -9.29
CA VAL A 71 -4.16 2.87 -8.75
C VAL A 71 -5.33 2.45 -9.65
N ARG A 72 -6.15 3.41 -10.10
CA ARG A 72 -7.27 3.12 -11.01
C ARG A 72 -6.83 2.59 -12.38
N LYS A 73 -5.64 2.99 -12.85
CA LYS A 73 -5.09 2.58 -14.14
C LYS A 73 -4.23 1.32 -14.06
N ALA A 74 -3.80 0.94 -12.86
CA ALA A 74 -2.96 -0.21 -12.63
C ALA A 74 -3.71 -1.53 -12.86
N GLU A 75 -5.05 -1.52 -12.78
CA GLU A 75 -5.91 -2.71 -12.94
C GLU A 75 -5.36 -3.93 -12.18
N CYS A 76 -4.85 -3.66 -10.97
CA CYS A 76 -4.10 -4.59 -10.16
C CYS A 76 -4.98 -5.09 -9.02
N ASP A 77 -5.53 -6.29 -9.16
CA ASP A 77 -6.54 -6.85 -8.24
C ASP A 77 -5.97 -7.20 -6.85
N ASN A 78 -4.65 -7.35 -6.75
CA ASN A 78 -3.93 -7.72 -5.53
C ASN A 78 -3.25 -6.53 -4.85
N LEU A 79 -3.75 -5.30 -5.04
CA LEU A 79 -3.20 -4.10 -4.42
C LEU A 79 -3.91 -3.76 -3.10
N ILE A 80 -3.12 -3.43 -2.08
CA ILE A 80 -3.54 -2.93 -0.77
C ILE A 80 -3.04 -1.50 -0.60
N LEU A 81 -3.95 -0.58 -0.30
CA LEU A 81 -3.64 0.78 0.10
C LEU A 81 -3.77 0.92 1.62
N ALA A 82 -2.64 1.12 2.28
CA ALA A 82 -2.61 1.56 3.66
C ALA A 82 -2.70 3.09 3.72
N ILE A 83 -3.80 3.64 4.22
CA ILE A 83 -4.07 5.07 4.21
C ILE A 83 -4.10 5.62 5.63
N SER A 84 -3.34 6.69 5.88
CA SER A 84 -3.41 7.36 7.18
C SER A 84 -4.76 8.06 7.37
N GLU A 85 -5.42 7.82 8.50
CA GLU A 85 -6.67 8.49 8.92
C GLU A 85 -6.50 10.01 9.09
N ARG A 86 -5.26 10.49 9.20
CA ARG A 86 -4.96 11.92 9.29
C ARG A 86 -5.06 12.64 7.95
N LEU A 87 -5.23 11.89 6.85
CA LEU A 87 -5.35 12.44 5.52
C LEU A 87 -6.76 12.96 5.27
N ASN A 88 -6.84 14.21 4.83
CA ASN A 88 -8.09 14.78 4.34
C ASN A 88 -8.24 14.48 2.84
N LEU A 89 -8.78 13.29 2.53
CA LEU A 89 -8.99 12.86 1.14
C LEU A 89 -10.00 13.76 0.39
N ASP A 90 -10.99 14.29 1.09
CA ASP A 90 -12.01 15.17 0.51
C ASP A 90 -11.38 16.48 0.01
N LYS A 91 -10.46 17.07 0.78
CA LYS A 91 -9.69 18.25 0.36
C LYS A 91 -8.84 17.95 -0.88
N ALA A 92 -8.37 16.71 -1.03
CA ALA A 92 -7.67 16.26 -2.22
C ALA A 92 -8.63 15.91 -3.38
N GLY A 93 -9.93 15.82 -3.15
CA GLY A 93 -10.91 15.42 -4.16
C GLY A 93 -10.73 13.98 -4.61
N VAL A 94 -10.23 13.09 -3.74
CA VAL A 94 -10.06 11.67 -4.03
C VAL A 94 -10.96 10.84 -3.12
N THR A 95 -11.40 9.69 -3.63
CA THR A 95 -12.22 8.75 -2.87
C THR A 95 -11.65 7.35 -3.00
N VAL A 96 -11.78 6.57 -1.93
CA VAL A 96 -11.48 5.13 -1.92
C VAL A 96 -12.61 4.30 -2.53
N LYS A 97 -13.78 4.89 -2.78
CA LYS A 97 -14.90 4.21 -3.43
C LYS A 97 -14.49 3.81 -4.85
N ASN A 98 -14.81 2.56 -5.23
CA ASN A 98 -14.55 1.99 -6.55
C ASN A 98 -13.07 1.94 -6.94
N LEU A 99 -12.15 1.86 -5.98
CA LEU A 99 -10.78 1.49 -6.29
C LEU A 99 -10.69 -0.03 -6.49
N PRO A 100 -9.89 -0.52 -7.46
CA PRO A 100 -9.60 -1.94 -7.62
C PRO A 100 -8.61 -2.45 -6.56
N ALA A 101 -8.56 -1.80 -5.40
CA ALA A 101 -7.59 -2.06 -4.34
C ALA A 101 -8.31 -2.19 -3.00
N GLN A 102 -7.82 -3.10 -2.16
CA GLN A 102 -8.25 -3.19 -0.77
C GLN A 102 -7.67 -2.02 0.03
N VAL A 103 -8.40 -1.55 1.04
CA VAL A 103 -7.99 -0.38 1.83
C VAL A 103 -7.91 -0.73 3.31
N VAL A 104 -6.76 -0.45 3.91
CA VAL A 104 -6.56 -0.53 5.36
C VAL A 104 -6.26 0.86 5.90
N TRP A 105 -6.98 1.26 6.95
CA TRP A 105 -6.77 2.56 7.59
C TRP A 105 -5.83 2.43 8.79
N PHE A 106 -4.99 3.44 8.99
CA PHE A 106 -4.12 3.50 10.17
C PHE A 106 -3.99 4.93 10.71
N LYS A 107 -3.74 5.07 12.01
CA LYS A 107 -3.51 6.38 12.64
C LYS A 107 -2.04 6.78 12.55
N ASP A 108 -1.26 6.40 13.55
CA ASP A 108 0.16 6.72 13.67
C ASP A 108 1.07 5.66 13.06
N LYS A 109 0.68 4.40 13.16
CA LYS A 109 1.48 3.24 12.77
C LYS A 109 0.58 2.24 12.07
N LEU A 110 1.02 1.77 10.91
CA LEU A 110 0.40 0.63 10.24
C LEU A 110 0.70 -0.65 11.02
N SER A 111 -0.35 -1.40 11.33
CA SER A 111 -0.25 -2.69 12.02
C SER A 111 -0.07 -3.82 11.00
N PRO A 112 0.99 -4.65 11.09
CA PRO A 112 1.11 -5.84 10.25
C PRO A 112 -0.12 -6.75 10.35
N LYS A 113 -0.70 -6.89 11.54
CA LYS A 113 -1.90 -7.72 11.76
C LYS A 113 -3.09 -7.24 10.93
N ALA A 114 -3.30 -5.92 10.83
CA ALA A 114 -4.40 -5.37 10.05
C ALA A 114 -4.23 -5.61 8.54
N VAL A 115 -2.98 -5.72 8.07
CA VAL A 115 -2.69 -6.11 6.69
C VAL A 115 -2.88 -7.61 6.51
N LEU A 116 -2.40 -8.44 7.45
CA LEU A 116 -2.57 -9.90 7.41
C LEU A 116 -4.05 -10.33 7.35
N GLU A 117 -4.93 -9.65 8.10
CA GLU A 117 -6.39 -9.88 8.06
C GLU A 117 -7.01 -9.65 6.67
N LEU A 118 -6.34 -8.92 5.78
CA LEU A 118 -6.77 -8.72 4.38
C LEU A 118 -6.25 -9.80 3.41
N LEU A 119 -5.24 -10.57 3.83
CA LEU A 119 -4.61 -11.61 3.01
C LEU A 119 -5.27 -13.00 3.18
N GLU A 120 -6.14 -13.14 4.18
CA GLU A 120 -6.88 -14.39 4.50
C GLU A 120 -7.99 -14.70 3.48
#